data_AF-A0A6P5XPY4-F1
#
_entry.id   AF-A0A6P5XPY4-F1
#
_cell.length_a   1.000
_cell.length_b   1.000
_cell.length_c   1.000
_cell.angle_alpha   90.00
_cell.angle_beta   90.00
_cell.angle_gamma   90.00
#
_symmetry.space_group_name_H-M   'P 1'
#
loop_
_entity.id
_entity.type
_entity.pdbx_description
1 polymer ?
#
loop_
_entity_poly.entity_id
_entity_poly.type
_entity_poly.pdbx_seq_one_letter_code
_entity_poly.pdbx_strand_id
1 'polypeptide(L)'
;MILIIINWSKNFLFLMSFNLIMHMHFVEVKGLFPNAVFLSSNSEYFLFQGPDLVIHQSKECLDRMGEWCQNHHAASGLTKKVLQSTISEREAEKQVIEFVKRNVGTYKPHLAGNSVYMDFLFLKKYMPDLASLFSHVIVDVSSVRALCIRWYPKDQKKAPPKEKKHRAMDDIRESILELKYFKETIFKAKSMK
;
A
#
# COMPACT_ATOMS: atom_id res chain seq x y z
N MET A 1 -6.70 -0.01 -1.94
CA MET A 1 -5.55 -0.70 -2.56
C MET A 1 -4.32 -0.31 -1.76
N ILE A 2 -3.38 -1.22 -1.52
CA ILE A 2 -2.30 -0.98 -0.55
C ILE A 2 -1.00 -1.53 -1.08
N LEU A 3 -0.03 -0.62 -1.13
CA LEU A 3 1.37 -0.94 -1.24
C LEU A 3 2.01 -1.20 0.14
N ILE A 4 2.87 -2.19 0.18
CA ILE A 4 3.74 -2.64 1.27
C ILE A 4 5.12 -2.82 0.61
N ILE A 5 6.19 -3.13 1.34
CA ILE A 5 7.55 -3.13 0.83
C ILE A 5 8.46 -4.15 1.56
N ILE A 6 9.29 -4.98 0.90
CA ILE A 6 10.06 -6.08 1.59
C ILE A 6 11.57 -5.92 1.54
N ASN A 7 12.30 -6.09 2.65
CA ASN A 7 13.74 -6.32 2.61
C ASN A 7 14.10 -7.64 3.33
N TRP A 8 14.86 -8.49 2.63
CA TRP A 8 15.21 -9.86 3.06
C TRP A 8 16.62 -10.00 3.64
N SER A 9 17.50 -8.99 3.55
CA SER A 9 18.91 -9.14 3.96
C SER A 9 19.30 -8.33 5.20
N LYS A 10 18.49 -7.32 5.58
CA LYS A 10 18.61 -6.58 6.84
C LYS A 10 17.22 -6.37 7.44
N ASN A 11 16.68 -7.39 8.09
CA ASN A 11 15.68 -7.38 9.18
C ASN A 11 14.65 -6.22 9.25
N PHE A 12 14.14 -5.68 8.14
CA PHE A 12 13.14 -4.60 8.13
C PHE A 12 12.27 -4.71 6.86
N LEU A 13 10.99 -5.02 7.01
CA LEU A 13 9.90 -4.80 6.05
C LEU A 13 9.55 -3.32 6.14
N PHE A 14 9.08 -2.76 5.07
CA PHE A 14 8.54 -1.42 4.99
C PHE A 14 7.09 -1.56 4.47
N LEU A 15 6.17 -0.70 4.83
CA LEU A 15 4.74 -0.80 4.54
C LEU A 15 4.28 0.61 4.26
N MET A 16 3.86 0.92 3.04
CA MET A 16 3.53 2.30 2.70
C MET A 16 2.27 2.29 1.88
N SER A 17 1.11 2.55 2.49
CA SER A 17 -0.13 2.52 1.73
C SER A 17 -0.24 3.69 0.79
N PHE A 18 -0.35 3.35 -0.49
CA PHE A 18 -0.93 4.21 -1.49
C PHE A 18 -2.36 3.75 -1.67
N ASN A 19 -3.33 4.56 -1.30
CA ASN A 19 -4.72 4.24 -1.64
C ASN A 19 -5.00 4.87 -3.01
N LEU A 20 -4.40 4.27 -4.04
CA LEU A 20 -4.54 4.72 -5.42
C LEU A 20 -5.89 4.26 -5.95
N ILE A 21 -6.80 5.20 -6.12
CA ILE A 21 -8.08 4.87 -6.74
C ILE A 21 -7.89 5.02 -8.23
N MET A 22 -7.49 3.91 -8.84
CA MET A 22 -7.32 3.81 -10.28
C MET A 22 -8.66 3.60 -10.96
N HIS A 23 -9.27 4.67 -11.43
CA HIS A 23 -10.09 4.60 -12.63
C HIS A 23 -9.50 5.52 -13.70
N MET A 24 -9.50 5.04 -14.95
CA MET A 24 -9.03 5.69 -16.19
C MET A 24 -8.32 7.05 -16.03
N HIS A 25 -6.98 7.08 -16.14
CA HIS A 25 -6.20 8.33 -16.18
C HIS A 25 -6.21 9.22 -14.92
N PHE A 26 -6.83 8.78 -13.82
CA PHE A 26 -6.86 9.56 -12.58
C PHE A 26 -5.74 9.18 -11.62
N VAL A 27 -5.00 10.21 -11.20
CA VAL A 27 -4.08 10.18 -10.07
C VAL A 27 -4.85 10.71 -8.87
N GLU A 28 -5.74 9.88 -8.33
CA GLU A 28 -6.13 10.04 -6.94
C GLU A 28 -5.13 9.26 -6.08
N VAL A 29 -4.06 9.93 -5.68
CA VAL A 29 -3.36 9.53 -4.45
C VAL A 29 -4.24 10.03 -3.32
N LYS A 30 -5.16 9.19 -2.83
CA LYS A 30 -5.68 9.39 -1.47
C LYS A 30 -4.47 9.55 -0.60
N GLY A 31 -4.43 10.68 0.14
CA GLY A 31 -3.43 11.05 1.13
C GLY A 31 -2.35 9.99 1.25
N LEU A 32 -1.16 10.17 0.68
CA LEU A 32 -0.02 9.36 1.12
C LEU A 32 -0.10 9.34 2.64
N PHE A 33 -0.47 8.23 3.27
CA PHE A 33 -1.11 8.38 4.58
C PHE A 33 -0.09 8.90 5.58
N PRO A 34 -0.56 9.57 6.66
CA PRO A 34 0.33 9.99 7.74
C PRO A 34 1.19 8.85 8.26
N ASN A 35 0.89 7.55 8.07
CA ASN A 35 1.76 6.50 8.60
C ASN A 35 2.16 5.45 7.55
N ALA A 36 3.47 5.19 7.47
CA ALA A 36 4.05 4.02 6.85
C ALA A 36 4.50 3.03 7.93
N VAL A 37 4.07 1.79 7.85
CA VAL A 37 4.45 0.76 8.83
C VAL A 37 5.76 0.09 8.35
N PHE A 38 6.50 -0.61 9.18
CA PHE A 38 7.72 -1.33 8.82
C PHE A 38 7.73 -2.61 9.67
N LEU A 39 8.00 -3.80 9.12
CA LEU A 39 8.00 -5.09 9.87
C LEU A 39 9.38 -5.70 9.91
N SER A 40 10.04 -5.71 11.05
CA SER A 40 11.28 -6.46 11.15
C SER A 40 11.08 -7.97 10.93
N SER A 41 12.15 -8.65 10.48
CA SER A 41 12.25 -10.12 10.47
C SER A 41 11.94 -10.76 11.82
N ASN A 42 12.06 -9.98 12.90
CA ASN A 42 11.83 -10.41 14.28
C ASN A 42 10.36 -10.39 14.69
N SER A 43 9.43 -10.15 13.76
CA SER A 43 7.98 -10.03 14.02
C SER A 43 7.59 -8.75 14.77
N GLU A 44 8.52 -7.79 14.88
CA GLU A 44 8.25 -6.47 15.45
C GLU A 44 7.76 -5.50 14.37
N TYR A 45 6.73 -4.74 14.72
CA TYR A 45 6.06 -3.75 13.88
C TYR A 45 6.53 -2.36 14.30
N PHE A 46 7.27 -1.67 13.44
CA PHE A 46 7.59 -0.26 13.62
C PHE A 46 6.61 0.59 12.82
N LEU A 47 5.98 1.57 13.47
CA LEU A 47 5.10 2.52 12.81
C LEU A 47 5.89 3.81 12.61
N PHE A 48 6.13 4.18 11.36
CA PHE A 48 6.73 5.47 11.02
C PHE A 48 5.65 6.38 10.46
N GLN A 49 5.72 7.66 10.79
CA GLN A 49 4.80 8.63 10.24
C GLN A 49 5.33 9.09 8.86
N GLY A 50 4.66 8.73 7.78
CA GLY A 50 4.93 9.19 6.42
C GLY A 50 4.31 10.57 6.14
N PRO A 51 4.66 11.23 5.03
CA PRO A 51 4.09 12.53 4.69
C PRO A 51 2.62 12.40 4.29
N ASP A 52 1.71 13.18 4.90
CA ASP A 52 0.28 13.24 4.54
C ASP A 52 0.03 14.14 3.32
N LEU A 53 -0.01 13.53 2.12
CA LEU A 53 -0.01 14.29 0.86
C LEU A 53 -1.26 14.04 0.02
N VAL A 54 -2.03 15.11 -0.19
CA VAL A 54 -3.11 15.15 -1.19
C VAL A 54 -2.56 15.80 -2.44
N ILE A 55 -2.63 15.13 -3.58
CA ILE A 55 -2.12 15.68 -4.86
C ILE A 55 -3.22 16.48 -5.53
N HIS A 56 -2.87 17.65 -6.06
CA HIS A 56 -3.77 18.49 -6.82
C HIS A 56 -4.20 17.81 -8.13
N GLN A 57 -5.49 17.88 -8.45
CA GLN A 57 -6.03 17.53 -9.77
C GLN A 57 -7.09 18.55 -10.16
N SER A 58 -7.18 18.83 -11.47
CA SER A 58 -8.16 19.78 -11.98
C SER A 58 -9.59 19.26 -11.84
N LYS A 59 -10.57 20.16 -11.88
CA LYS A 59 -11.99 19.76 -11.80
C LYS A 59 -12.40 18.88 -12.98
N GLU A 60 -11.93 19.20 -14.18
CA GLU A 60 -12.17 18.41 -15.39
C GLU A 60 -11.60 17.00 -15.28
N CYS A 61 -10.52 16.85 -14.49
CA CYS A 61 -9.98 15.56 -14.13
C CYS A 61 -11.00 14.80 -13.26
N LEU A 62 -11.42 15.40 -12.15
CA LEU A 62 -12.34 14.75 -11.20
C LEU A 62 -13.72 14.43 -11.81
N ASP A 63 -14.23 15.28 -12.69
CA ASP A 63 -15.53 15.10 -13.34
C ASP A 63 -15.56 13.91 -14.32
N ARG A 64 -14.38 13.46 -14.79
CA ARG A 64 -14.26 12.29 -15.67
C ARG A 64 -14.15 10.96 -14.90
N MET A 65 -14.13 10.99 -13.56
CA MET A 65 -14.16 9.78 -12.75
C MET A 65 -15.51 9.07 -12.89
N GLY A 66 -15.54 7.74 -12.68
CA GLY A 66 -16.81 7.00 -12.64
C GLY A 66 -17.70 7.40 -11.44
N GLU A 67 -19.01 7.22 -11.56
CA GLU A 67 -20.01 7.63 -10.56
C GLU A 67 -19.68 7.15 -9.14
N TRP A 68 -19.25 5.89 -9.00
CA TRP A 68 -18.86 5.33 -7.71
C TRP A 68 -17.72 6.12 -7.06
N CYS A 69 -16.70 6.50 -7.85
CA CYS A 69 -15.56 7.29 -7.35
C CYS A 69 -16.05 8.68 -6.94
N GLN A 70 -16.78 9.38 -7.81
CA GLN A 70 -17.28 10.73 -7.50
C GLN A 70 -18.06 10.76 -6.18
N ASN A 71 -18.99 9.82 -5.99
CA ASN A 71 -19.79 9.71 -4.77
C ASN A 71 -18.93 9.38 -3.54
N HIS A 72 -18.00 8.43 -3.66
CA HIS A 72 -17.14 8.01 -2.56
C HIS A 72 -16.12 9.10 -2.12
N HIS A 73 -15.53 9.82 -3.09
CA HIS A 73 -14.59 10.91 -2.80
C HIS A 73 -15.29 12.17 -2.30
N ALA A 74 -16.51 12.43 -2.77
CA ALA A 74 -17.34 13.50 -2.23
C ALA A 74 -17.71 13.22 -0.76
N ALA A 75 -18.21 12.00 -0.46
CA ALA A 75 -18.62 11.61 0.89
C ALA A 75 -17.45 11.63 1.89
N SER A 76 -16.23 11.32 1.46
CA SER A 76 -15.02 11.39 2.29
C SER A 76 -14.41 12.80 2.40
N GLY A 77 -14.96 13.79 1.68
CA GLY A 77 -14.44 15.16 1.62
C GLY A 77 -13.14 15.30 0.82
N LEU A 78 -12.71 14.25 0.12
CA LEU A 78 -11.44 14.21 -0.58
C LEU A 78 -11.47 15.03 -1.87
N THR A 79 -12.58 15.04 -2.61
CA THR A 79 -12.74 15.88 -3.81
C THR A 79 -12.39 17.34 -3.52
N LYS A 80 -12.86 17.85 -2.37
CA LYS A 80 -12.55 19.21 -1.92
C LYS A 80 -11.07 19.39 -1.60
N LYS A 81 -10.45 18.44 -0.90
CA LYS A 81 -9.03 18.48 -0.55
C LYS A 81 -8.14 18.44 -1.80
N VAL A 82 -8.49 17.65 -2.80
CA VAL A 82 -7.75 17.54 -4.07
C VAL A 82 -7.78 18.86 -4.84
N LEU A 83 -8.96 19.47 -4.97
CA LEU A 83 -9.11 20.77 -5.64
C LEU A 83 -8.36 21.89 -4.91
N GLN A 84 -8.30 21.83 -3.57
CA GLN A 84 -7.62 22.82 -2.74
C GLN A 84 -6.12 22.57 -2.57
N SER A 85 -5.63 21.38 -2.93
CA SER A 85 -4.22 21.06 -2.79
C SER A 85 -3.38 21.89 -3.76
N THR A 86 -2.17 22.22 -3.34
CA THR A 86 -1.13 22.86 -4.15
C THR A 86 0.03 21.89 -4.47
N ILE A 87 -0.05 20.64 -4.01
CA ILE A 87 1.01 19.65 -4.16
C ILE A 87 0.89 19.01 -5.55
N SER A 88 1.92 19.16 -6.37
CA SER A 88 2.02 18.47 -7.66
C SER A 88 2.43 17.00 -7.50
N GLU A 89 2.19 16.18 -8.53
CA GLU A 89 2.65 14.78 -8.57
C GLU A 89 4.15 14.66 -8.33
N ARG A 90 4.94 15.54 -8.96
CA ARG A 90 6.41 15.56 -8.82
C ARG A 90 6.86 15.94 -7.42
N GLU A 91 6.15 16.88 -6.79
CA GLU A 91 6.47 17.29 -5.41
C GLU A 91 6.13 16.17 -4.43
N ALA A 92 4.99 15.52 -4.61
CA ALA A 92 4.64 14.35 -3.82
C ALA A 92 5.66 13.22 -4.00
N GLU A 93 6.05 12.91 -5.23
CA GLU A 93 7.06 11.89 -5.52
C GLU A 93 8.38 12.16 -4.79
N LYS A 94 8.88 13.41 -4.82
CA LYS A 94 10.11 13.79 -4.11
C LYS A 94 10.02 13.58 -2.61
N GLN A 95 8.94 14.08 -1.97
CA GLN A 95 8.76 13.94 -0.53
C GLN A 95 8.70 12.48 -0.08
N VAL A 96 8.07 11.63 -0.90
CA VAL A 96 8.04 10.19 -0.64
C VAL A 96 9.41 9.57 -0.86
N ILE A 97 10.12 9.87 -1.94
CA ILE A 97 11.49 9.39 -2.18
C ILE A 97 12.39 9.72 -1.00
N GLU A 98 12.34 10.96 -0.48
CA GLU A 98 13.12 11.38 0.68
C GLU A 98 12.73 10.60 1.94
N PHE A 99 11.44 10.35 2.15
CA PHE A 99 10.97 9.50 3.24
C PHE A 99 11.48 8.06 3.08
N VAL A 100 11.38 7.45 1.90
CA VAL A 100 11.86 6.09 1.64
C VAL A 100 13.37 6.00 1.86
N LYS A 101 14.15 6.92 1.28
CA LYS A 101 15.62 6.92 1.39
C LYS A 101 16.10 7.07 2.83
N ARG A 102 15.46 7.93 3.63
CA ARG A 102 15.79 8.13 5.04
C ARG A 102 15.62 6.87 5.89
N ASN A 103 14.63 6.03 5.55
CA ASN A 103 14.26 4.89 6.38
C ASN A 103 14.77 3.53 5.85
N VAL A 104 15.03 3.39 4.55
CA VAL A 104 15.46 2.12 3.92
C VAL A 104 16.98 2.04 3.76
N GLY A 105 17.68 3.19 3.73
CA GLY A 105 19.12 3.25 3.49
C GLY A 105 19.47 2.89 2.03
N THR A 106 20.48 2.05 1.82
CA THR A 106 21.04 1.76 0.48
C THR A 106 20.41 0.55 -0.23
N TYR A 107 19.42 -0.10 0.36
CA TYR A 107 18.81 -1.32 -0.20
C TYR A 107 17.62 -1.03 -1.11
N LYS A 108 17.34 -1.96 -2.04
CA LYS A 108 16.10 -1.98 -2.83
C LYS A 108 15.04 -2.82 -2.13
N PRO A 109 14.02 -2.22 -1.52
CA PRO A 109 13.00 -2.98 -0.83
C PRO A 109 11.91 -3.37 -1.86
N HIS A 110 11.21 -4.48 -1.69
CA HIS A 110 10.19 -4.99 -2.61
C HIS A 110 8.91 -4.19 -2.48
N LEU A 111 7.84 -4.49 -3.19
CA LEU A 111 6.50 -4.04 -2.74
C LEU A 111 5.74 -5.21 -2.11
N ALA A 112 4.64 -5.01 -1.38
CA ALA A 112 3.77 -6.06 -0.86
C ALA A 112 2.32 -5.55 -0.67
N GLY A 113 1.39 -6.34 -0.19
CA GLY A 113 0.05 -5.87 0.17
C GLY A 113 -1.05 -6.47 -0.63
N ASN A 114 -2.28 -6.09 -0.33
CA ASN A 114 -3.42 -6.66 -1.02
C ASN A 114 -3.54 -6.04 -2.40
N SER A 115 -3.37 -6.87 -3.43
CA SER A 115 -3.46 -6.46 -4.83
C SER A 115 -2.45 -5.36 -5.18
N VAL A 116 -1.30 -5.38 -4.50
CA VAL A 116 -0.19 -4.43 -4.60
C VAL A 116 0.34 -4.23 -6.01
N TYR A 117 0.19 -5.24 -6.88
CA TYR A 117 0.61 -5.15 -8.27
C TYR A 117 0.00 -3.92 -8.97
N MET A 118 -1.26 -3.59 -8.66
CA MET A 118 -1.95 -2.45 -9.26
C MET A 118 -1.35 -1.12 -8.81
N ASP A 119 -1.00 -1.01 -7.52
CA ASP A 119 -0.31 0.14 -6.96
C ASP A 119 1.10 0.28 -7.59
N PHE A 120 1.81 -0.83 -7.81
CA PHE A 120 3.12 -0.79 -8.46
C PHE A 120 3.07 -0.34 -9.92
N LEU A 121 2.07 -0.81 -10.68
CA LEU A 121 1.83 -0.35 -12.05
C LEU A 121 1.57 1.16 -12.10
N PHE A 122 0.78 1.66 -11.15
CA PHE A 122 0.54 3.08 -11.03
C PHE A 122 1.84 3.85 -10.78
N LEU A 123 2.65 3.42 -9.81
CA LEU A 123 3.94 4.07 -9.51
C LEU A 123 4.84 4.07 -10.75
N LYS A 124 4.95 2.96 -11.47
CA LYS A 124 5.75 2.90 -12.70
C LYS A 124 5.31 3.91 -13.76
N LYS A 125 4.02 4.26 -13.80
CA LYS A 125 3.46 5.18 -14.79
C LYS A 125 3.59 6.64 -14.38
N TYR A 126 3.27 6.98 -13.13
CA TYR A 126 3.12 8.37 -12.67
C TYR A 126 4.22 8.84 -11.71
N MET A 127 4.93 7.90 -11.08
CA MET A 127 6.02 8.17 -10.14
C MET A 127 7.20 7.21 -10.40
N PRO A 128 7.81 7.25 -11.59
CA PRO A 128 8.81 6.28 -12.02
C PRO A 128 10.11 6.33 -11.20
N ASP A 129 10.50 7.52 -10.70
CA ASP A 129 11.71 7.67 -9.88
C ASP A 129 11.50 6.98 -8.53
N LEU A 130 10.31 7.12 -7.96
CA LEU A 130 9.92 6.40 -6.75
C LEU A 130 9.80 4.89 -7.00
N ALA A 131 9.18 4.48 -8.12
CA ALA A 131 9.08 3.07 -8.50
C ALA A 131 10.47 2.41 -8.63
N SER A 132 11.48 3.17 -9.08
CA SER A 132 12.85 2.68 -9.28
C SER A 132 13.58 2.31 -7.99
N LEU A 133 13.12 2.85 -6.85
CA LEU A 133 13.65 2.50 -5.53
C LEU A 133 13.31 1.05 -5.16
N PHE A 134 12.22 0.51 -5.72
CA PHE A 134 11.69 -0.79 -5.34
C PHE A 134 12.22 -1.95 -6.20
N SER A 135 12.18 -3.16 -5.62
CA SER A 135 12.37 -4.40 -6.41
C SER A 135 11.21 -4.60 -7.37
N HIS A 136 11.48 -5.22 -8.51
CA HIS A 136 10.44 -5.67 -9.43
C HIS A 136 9.61 -6.82 -8.85
N VAL A 137 10.14 -7.53 -7.86
CA VAL A 137 9.45 -8.58 -7.12
C VAL A 137 8.58 -7.94 -6.04
N ILE A 138 7.36 -8.46 -5.88
CA ILE A 138 6.34 -7.98 -4.94
C ILE A 138 5.82 -9.14 -4.07
N VAL A 139 5.34 -8.88 -2.85
CA VAL A 139 4.60 -9.84 -2.01
C VAL A 139 3.13 -9.47 -1.93
N ASP A 140 2.37 -10.00 -2.89
CA ASP A 140 0.95 -9.79 -2.92
C ASP A 140 0.22 -10.73 -1.92
N VAL A 141 -0.34 -10.13 -0.88
CA VAL A 141 -1.11 -10.87 0.15
C VAL A 141 -2.37 -11.49 -0.45
N SER A 142 -2.95 -10.86 -1.48
CA SER A 142 -4.10 -11.40 -2.20
C SER A 142 -3.74 -12.68 -2.96
N SER A 143 -2.50 -12.81 -3.46
CA SER A 143 -2.03 -14.06 -4.06
C SER A 143 -1.96 -15.19 -3.03
N VAL A 144 -1.41 -14.93 -1.84
CA VAL A 144 -1.35 -15.91 -0.75
C VAL A 144 -2.76 -16.32 -0.31
N ARG A 145 -3.69 -15.36 -0.19
CA ARG A 145 -5.10 -15.63 0.09
C ARG A 145 -5.75 -16.52 -0.97
N ALA A 146 -5.50 -16.25 -2.26
CA ALA A 146 -6.05 -17.03 -3.36
C ALA A 146 -5.60 -18.50 -3.33
N LEU A 147 -4.35 -18.75 -2.91
CA LEU A 147 -3.82 -20.09 -2.65
C LEU A 147 -4.45 -20.72 -1.42
N CYS A 148 -4.56 -19.98 -0.30
CA CYS A 148 -5.17 -20.45 0.94
C CYS A 148 -6.63 -20.93 0.72
N ILE A 149 -7.42 -20.17 -0.04
CA ILE A 149 -8.81 -20.55 -0.40
C ILE A 149 -8.88 -21.93 -1.06
N ARG A 150 -7.91 -22.26 -1.93
CA ARG A 150 -7.94 -23.49 -2.74
C ARG A 150 -7.25 -24.67 -2.05
N TRP A 151 -6.12 -24.42 -1.42
CA TRP A 151 -5.27 -25.47 -0.85
C TRP A 151 -5.57 -25.73 0.63
N TYR A 152 -6.10 -24.74 1.35
CA TYR A 152 -6.32 -24.78 2.80
C TYR A 152 -7.72 -24.24 3.18
N PRO A 153 -8.82 -24.81 2.66
CA PRO A 153 -10.17 -24.26 2.85
C PRO A 153 -10.63 -24.23 4.32
N LYS A 154 -10.12 -25.13 5.17
CA LYS A 154 -10.40 -25.14 6.62
C LYS A 154 -9.73 -23.95 7.32
N ASP A 155 -8.50 -23.64 6.96
CA ASP A 155 -7.73 -22.54 7.53
C ASP A 155 -8.23 -21.20 7.00
N GLN A 156 -8.65 -21.12 5.74
CA GLN A 156 -9.26 -19.90 5.22
C GLN A 156 -10.52 -19.47 6.00
N LYS A 157 -11.33 -20.42 6.51
CA LYS A 157 -12.51 -20.11 7.34
C LYS A 157 -12.16 -19.46 8.67
N LYS A 158 -10.94 -19.65 9.16
CA LYS A 158 -10.42 -19.08 10.41
C LYS A 158 -9.60 -17.81 10.19
N ALA A 159 -9.37 -17.43 8.92
CA ALA A 159 -8.64 -16.21 8.61
C ALA A 159 -9.38 -14.97 9.17
N PRO A 160 -8.65 -13.95 9.66
CA PRO A 160 -9.26 -12.73 10.16
C PRO A 160 -10.24 -12.11 9.15
N PRO A 161 -11.47 -11.75 9.55
CA PRO A 161 -12.40 -11.07 8.68
C PRO A 161 -11.88 -9.67 8.34
N LYS A 162 -12.13 -9.22 7.11
CA LYS A 162 -11.87 -7.83 6.72
C LYS A 162 -13.08 -6.99 7.10
N GLU A 163 -12.88 -6.00 7.96
CA GLU A 163 -13.94 -5.08 8.38
C GLU A 163 -14.25 -4.06 7.28
N LYS A 164 -13.36 -3.91 6.28
CA LYS A 164 -13.52 -3.02 5.13
C LYS A 164 -13.91 -1.60 5.55
N LYS A 165 -13.28 -1.08 6.60
CA LYS A 165 -13.55 0.28 7.12
C LYS A 165 -13.13 1.40 6.15
N HIS A 166 -12.59 1.06 4.97
CA HIS A 166 -12.23 1.95 3.86
C HIS A 166 -11.25 3.10 4.20
N ARG A 167 -10.63 3.04 5.39
CA ARG A 167 -9.50 3.89 5.78
C ARG A 167 -8.22 3.12 5.51
N ALA A 168 -7.26 3.73 4.82
CA ALA A 168 -6.08 3.00 4.38
C ALA A 168 -5.22 2.45 5.52
N MET A 169 -5.19 3.12 6.68
CA MET A 169 -4.48 2.60 7.86
C MET A 169 -5.11 1.33 8.42
N ASP A 170 -6.45 1.25 8.40
CA ASP A 170 -7.15 0.06 8.84
C ASP A 170 -6.92 -1.07 7.84
N ASP A 171 -7.01 -0.75 6.54
CA ASP A 171 -6.71 -1.71 5.49
C ASP A 171 -5.25 -2.22 5.58
N ILE A 172 -4.24 -1.39 5.92
CA ILE A 172 -2.84 -1.83 6.11
C ILE A 172 -2.75 -2.83 7.25
N ARG A 173 -3.37 -2.50 8.39
CA ARG A 173 -3.37 -3.38 9.56
C ARG A 173 -4.04 -4.70 9.23
N GLU A 174 -5.14 -4.67 8.48
CA GLU A 174 -5.81 -5.88 7.99
C GLU A 174 -4.90 -6.71 7.08
N SER A 175 -4.20 -6.10 6.10
CA SER A 175 -3.24 -6.81 5.23
C SER A 175 -2.11 -7.47 6.03
N ILE A 176 -1.59 -6.77 7.04
CA ILE A 176 -0.55 -7.26 7.92
C ILE A 176 -1.02 -8.47 8.73
N LEU A 177 -2.19 -8.35 9.35
CA LEU A 177 -2.77 -9.41 10.16
C LEU A 177 -3.09 -10.64 9.30
N GLU A 178 -3.60 -10.42 8.09
CA GLU A 178 -3.86 -11.48 7.10
C GLU A 178 -2.57 -12.20 6.70
N LEU A 179 -1.49 -11.47 6.40
CA LEU A 179 -0.19 -12.07 6.05
C LEU A 179 0.44 -12.80 7.25
N LYS A 180 0.33 -12.25 8.45
CA LYS A 180 0.80 -12.89 9.69
C LYS A 180 0.07 -14.22 9.91
N TYR A 181 -1.26 -14.20 9.78
CA TYR A 181 -2.09 -15.40 9.88
C TYR A 181 -1.66 -16.48 8.87
N PHE A 182 -1.44 -16.10 7.61
CA PHE A 182 -0.99 -17.07 6.61
C PHE A 182 0.41 -17.63 6.94
N LYS A 183 1.35 -16.78 7.35
CA LYS A 183 2.70 -17.20 7.77
C LYS A 183 2.65 -18.25 8.88
N GLU A 184 1.74 -18.09 9.84
CA GLU A 184 1.61 -19.00 10.99
C GLU A 184 0.85 -20.28 10.66
N THR A 185 -0.04 -20.26 9.65
CA THR A 185 -0.99 -21.35 9.42
C THR A 185 -0.67 -22.22 8.21
N ILE A 186 -0.24 -21.63 7.08
CA ILE A 186 -0.09 -22.34 5.81
C ILE A 186 1.37 -22.44 5.31
N PHE A 187 2.29 -21.70 5.90
CA PHE A 187 3.71 -21.82 5.62
C PHE A 187 4.38 -22.78 6.61
N LYS A 188 5.42 -23.50 6.15
CA LYS A 188 6.19 -24.39 7.01
C LYS A 188 6.86 -23.60 8.13
N ALA A 189 6.71 -24.07 9.36
CA ALA A 189 7.40 -23.51 10.52
C ALA A 189 8.93 -23.52 10.29
N LYS A 190 9.59 -22.45 10.71
CA LYS A 190 11.06 -22.35 10.64
C LYS A 190 11.64 -23.44 11.53
N SER A 191 12.38 -24.41 10.98
CA SER A 191 13.06 -25.39 11.83
C SER A 191 14.14 -24.65 12.61
N MET A 192 14.14 -24.76 13.94
CA MET A 192 15.28 -24.36 14.76
C MET A 192 16.41 -25.33 14.41
N LYS A 193 17.35 -24.87 13.58
CA LYS A 193 18.67 -25.48 13.40
C LYS A 193 19.69 -24.50 13.96
#